data_AF-A0A7C5E099-F1
#
_entry.id   AF-A0A7C5E099-F1
#
_cell.length_a   1.000
_cell.length_b   1.000
_cell.length_c   1.000
_cell.angle_alpha   90.00
_cell.angle_beta   90.00
_cell.angle_gamma   90.00
#
_symmetry.space_group_name_H-M   'P 1'
#
loop_
_entity.id
_entity.type
_entity.pdbx_description
1 polymer ?
#
loop_
_entity_poly.entity_id
_entity_poly.type
_entity_poly.pdbx_seq_one_letter_code
_entity_poly.pdbx_strand_id
1 'polypeptide(L)' 'MVSFDEQVRRLSRDDVHAIQAQYDAAMETDHGSGEHWILIGLLGQKGFPVSSFQEAFETAERVIIRWLELNP' A
#
# COMPACT_ATOMS: atom_id res chain seq x y z
N MET A 1 0.44 15.23 13.54
CA MET A 1 0.78 14.01 12.79
C MET A 1 -0.47 13.15 12.77
N VAL A 2 -0.99 12.81 11.60
CA VAL A 2 -2.20 11.95 11.48
C VAL A 2 -1.76 10.52 11.83
N SER A 3 -2.54 9.81 12.65
CA SER A 3 -2.20 8.42 13.00
C SER A 3 -2.33 7.49 11.79
N PHE A 4 -1.64 6.35 11.80
CA PHE A 4 -1.74 5.35 10.73
C PHE A 4 -3.21 4.95 10.47
N ASP A 5 -3.97 4.69 11.54
CA ASP A 5 -5.39 4.35 11.45
C ASP A 5 -6.24 5.46 10.82
N GLU A 6 -5.96 6.72 11.15
CA GLU A 6 -6.66 7.86 10.52
C GLU A 6 -6.30 8.02 9.04
N GLN A 7 -5.07 7.68 8.64
CA GLN A 7 -4.68 7.67 7.22
C GLN A 7 -5.41 6.54 6.49
N VAL A 8 -5.44 5.34 7.06
CA VAL A 8 -6.14 4.19 6.48
C VAL A 8 -7.65 4.45 6.35
N ARG A 9 -8.29 5.06 7.35
CA ARG A 9 -9.73 5.42 7.28
C ARG A 9 -10.09 6.40 6.16
N ARG A 10 -9.13 7.16 5.66
CA ARG A 10 -9.34 8.12 4.57
C ARG A 10 -9.28 7.47 3.19
N LEU A 11 -8.81 6.23 3.09
CA LEU A 11 -8.76 5.50 1.85
C LEU A 11 -10.17 5.05 1.45
N SER A 12 -10.51 5.30 0.18
CA SER A 12 -11.68 4.70 -0.43
C SER A 12 -11.43 3.21 -0.70
N ARG A 13 -12.51 2.46 -0.96
CA ARG A 13 -12.40 1.06 -1.40
C ARG A 13 -11.54 0.94 -2.66
N ASP A 14 -11.69 1.85 -3.61
CA ASP A 14 -10.94 1.85 -4.87
C ASP A 14 -9.44 2.09 -4.62
N ASP A 15 -9.08 2.94 -3.65
CA ASP A 15 -7.68 3.16 -3.27
C ASP A 15 -7.04 1.87 -2.73
N VAL A 16 -7.76 1.14 -1.87
CA VAL A 16 -7.27 -0.11 -1.28
C VAL A 16 -7.19 -1.22 -2.33
N HIS A 17 -8.17 -1.32 -3.21
CA HIS A 17 -8.12 -2.25 -4.34
C HIS A 17 -6.94 -1.95 -5.27
N ALA A 18 -6.64 -0.67 -5.53
CA ALA A 18 -5.46 -0.30 -6.31
C ALA A 18 -4.15 -0.68 -5.62
N ILE A 19 -4.04 -0.45 -4.30
CA ILE A 19 -2.87 -0.87 -3.50
C ILE A 19 -2.72 -2.39 -3.54
N GLN A 20 -3.81 -3.14 -3.37
CA GLN A 20 -3.80 -4.59 -3.38
C GLN A 20 -3.39 -5.15 -4.76
N ALA A 21 -3.99 -4.67 -5.84
CA ALA A 21 -3.63 -5.10 -7.18
C ALA A 21 -2.14 -4.84 -7.49
N GLN A 22 -1.62 -3.70 -7.05
CA GLN A 22 -0.20 -3.37 -7.24
C GLN A 22 0.73 -4.17 -6.34
N TYR A 23 0.30 -4.47 -5.11
CA TYR A 23 1.01 -5.35 -4.20
C TYR A 23 1.14 -6.77 -4.77
N ASP A 24 0.03 -7.33 -5.26
CA ASP A 24 0.00 -8.66 -5.88
C ASP A 24 0.91 -8.71 -7.12
N ALA A 25 0.82 -7.69 -8.00
CA ALA A 25 1.70 -7.59 -9.17
C ALA A 25 3.20 -7.48 -8.80
N ALA A 26 3.52 -6.72 -7.75
CA ALA A 26 4.89 -6.60 -7.27
C ALA A 26 5.40 -7.92 -6.67
N MET A 27 4.55 -8.68 -5.98
CA MET A 27 4.88 -10.02 -5.43
C MET A 27 5.12 -11.07 -6.51
N GLU A 28 4.43 -10.97 -7.65
CA GLU A 28 4.56 -11.89 -8.78
C GLU A 28 5.76 -11.60 -9.71
N THR A 29 6.48 -10.50 -9.47
CA THR A 29 7.62 -10.08 -10.31
C THR A 29 8.94 -10.13 -9.55
N ASP A 30 10.04 -10.27 -10.29
CA ASP A 30 11.38 -10.23 -9.72
C ASP A 30 11.67 -8.87 -9.04
N HIS A 31 12.41 -8.93 -7.92
CA HIS A 31 12.81 -7.75 -7.16
C HIS A 31 13.47 -6.67 -8.04
N GLY A 32 12.96 -5.44 -7.97
CA GLY A 32 13.46 -4.30 -8.75
C GLY A 32 12.80 -4.13 -10.12
N SER A 33 11.74 -4.89 -10.41
CA SER A 33 10.84 -4.63 -11.54
C SER A 33 10.15 -3.26 -11.42
N GLY A 34 9.56 -2.79 -12.54
CA GLY A 34 8.77 -1.55 -12.54
C GLY A 34 7.63 -1.55 -11.52
N GLU A 35 7.05 -2.71 -11.24
CA GLU A 35 5.94 -2.89 -10.29
C GLU A 35 6.31 -2.46 -8.87
N HIS A 36 7.55 -2.70 -8.46
CA HIS A 36 8.04 -2.30 -7.14
C HIS A 36 8.09 -0.77 -6.99
N TRP A 37 8.51 -0.06 -8.04
CA TRP A 37 8.53 1.41 -8.05
C TRP A 37 7.14 2.01 -8.11
N ILE A 38 6.23 1.37 -8.86
CA ILE A 38 4.82 1.79 -8.92
C ILE A 38 4.19 1.63 -7.54
N LEU A 39 4.45 0.54 -6.82
CA LEU A 39 3.95 0.34 -5.45
C LEU A 39 4.44 1.44 -4.49
N ILE A 40 5.74 1.76 -4.50
CA ILE A 40 6.30 2.87 -3.70
C ILE A 40 5.60 4.19 -4.04
N GLY A 41 5.45 4.49 -5.34
CA GLY A 41 4.80 5.71 -5.81
C GLY A 41 3.34 5.80 -5.38
N LEU A 42 2.60 4.69 -5.50
CA LEU A 42 1.20 4.59 -5.10
C LEU A 42 1.04 4.82 -3.61
N LEU A 43 1.83 4.15 -2.76
CA LEU A 43 1.79 4.34 -1.31
C LEU A 43 2.12 5.78 -0.91
N GLY A 44 3.13 6.39 -1.54
CA GLY A 44 3.48 7.79 -1.33
C GLY A 44 2.34 8.75 -1.67
N GLN A 45 1.63 8.54 -2.79
CA GLN A 45 0.45 9.33 -3.17
C GLN A 45 -0.70 9.19 -2.17
N LYS A 46 -0.81 8.05 -1.49
CA LYS A 46 -1.81 7.78 -0.44
C LYS A 46 -1.37 8.22 0.96
N GLY A 47 -0.20 8.81 1.10
CA GLY A 47 0.30 9.35 2.37
C GLY A 47 1.08 8.35 3.22
N PHE A 48 1.53 7.25 2.63
CA PHE A 48 2.40 6.24 3.24
C PHE A 48 3.78 6.28 2.57
N PRO A 49 4.63 7.27 2.90
CA PRO A 49 5.96 7.35 2.33
C PRO A 49 6.79 6.16 2.80
N VAL A 50 7.41 5.47 1.85
CA VAL A 50 8.30 4.33 2.08
C VAL A 50 9.61 4.54 1.31
N SER A 51 10.69 3.97 1.81
CA SER A 51 12.06 4.21 1.34
C SER A 51 12.72 2.99 0.69
N SER A 52 12.09 1.83 0.77
CA SER A 52 12.59 0.58 0.19
C SER A 52 11.45 -0.31 -0.32
N PHE A 53 11.79 -1.29 -1.16
CA PHE A 53 10.82 -2.27 -1.66
C PHE A 53 10.22 -3.12 -0.53
N GLN A 54 11.04 -3.55 0.41
CA GLN A 54 10.57 -4.33 1.55
C GLN A 54 9.59 -3.54 2.41
N GLU A 55 9.92 -2.28 2.71
CA GLU A 55 9.03 -1.39 3.46
C GLU A 55 7.72 -1.13 2.70
N ALA A 56 7.76 -1.06 1.36
CA ALA A 56 6.58 -0.93 0.53
C ALA A 56 5.64 -2.14 0.65
N PHE A 57 6.18 -3.36 0.60
CA PHE A 57 5.39 -4.58 0.80
C PHE A 57 4.75 -4.64 2.19
N GLU A 58 5.56 -4.46 3.23
CA GLU A 58 5.09 -4.49 4.62
C GLU A 58 4.02 -3.40 4.88
N THR A 59 4.20 -2.22 4.30
CA THR A 59 3.25 -1.11 4.44
C THR A 59 1.97 -1.37 3.67
N ALA A 60 2.05 -1.85 2.42
CA ALA A 60 0.89 -2.19 1.61
C ALA A 60 0.04 -3.27 2.27
N GLU A 61 0.67 -4.37 2.70
CA GLU A 61 -0.01 -5.46 3.42
C GLU A 61 -0.72 -4.95 4.68
N ARG A 62 -0.01 -4.15 5.49
CA ARG A 62 -0.58 -3.56 6.72
C ARG A 62 -1.74 -2.62 6.43
N VAL A 63 -1.68 -1.82 5.37
CA VAL A 63 -2.78 -0.92 4.96
C VAL A 63 -4.02 -1.73 4.55
N ILE A 64 -3.84 -2.78 3.73
CA ILE A 64 -4.94 -3.62 3.24
C ILE A 64 -5.64 -4.31 4.42
N ILE A 65 -4.88 -5.00 5.26
CA ILE A 65 -5.42 -5.70 6.44
C ILE A 65 -6.14 -4.71 7.35
N ARG A 66 -5.49 -3.59 7.68
CA ARG A 66 -6.07 -2.62 8.62
C ARG A 66 -7.34 -1.98 8.07
N TRP A 67 -7.41 -1.74 6.76
CA TRP A 67 -8.62 -1.17 6.15
C TRP A 67 -9.80 -2.15 6.23
N LEU A 68 -9.57 -3.44 5.98
CA LEU A 68 -10.60 -4.49 6.09
C LEU A 68 -11.11 -4.62 7.53
N GLU A 69 -10.21 -4.54 8.53
CA GLU A 69 -10.61 -4.55 9.94
C GLU A 69 -11.49 -3.35 10.34
N LEU A 70 -11.27 -2.20 9.68
CA LEU A 70 -12.02 -0.97 9.94
C LEU A 70 -13.33 -0.88 9.15
N ASN A 71 -13.49 -1.68 8.09
CA ASN A 71 -14.62 -1.69 7.17
C ASN A 71 -15.09 -3.14 6.89
N PRO A 72 -15.81 -3.77 7.84
CA PRO A 72 -16.27 -5.15 7.72
C PRO A 72 -17.35 -5.36 6.65
#